data_AF-A0A1Q6V1K7-F1
#
_entry.id   AF-A0A1Q6V1K7-F1
#
_cell.length_a   1.000
_cell.length_b   1.000
_cell.length_c   1.000
_cell.angle_alpha   90.00
_cell.angle_beta   90.00
_cell.angle_gamma   90.00
#
_symmetry.space_group_name_H-M   'P 1'
#
loop_
_entity.id
_entity.type
_entity.pdbx_description
1 polymer ?
#
loop_
_entity_poly.entity_id
_entity_poly.type
_entity_poly.pdbx_seq_one_letter_code
_entity_poly.pdbx_strand_id
1 'polypeptide(L)'
;MTNLMISIFINGLILLFTYLLIFLIYYISVVFSGKQIGKFLNKLDKNKVHEQKLAVIVYADNNINNHNITRLLETLNNQEYNRDNYSLNIILDGCDDETANMLEFIGGAKIYRTGTTNAPIGKDIAISDVLERTLVSSNAQGYVFLNANRIISERFLSSVNIALNLNPVVVGLTQIINKPLTLYEKVLKALLDYNNIVINLGRSVLNLATVIDSDICAIRLEVLNEVKSIDFSSDENELKYTFLLAKFGFAPVFNPYIVTKIDSEKFNIKNISQKFKLNLFIKCLPLIFTSFNKKFTELTFSLISPNYIVALLIYVSIFAFSYTYVFFYDIKFVYFVGVISILSFIASLFFVKFNAKEVYYLFLSPFLNQMKKNEMAYQKKLELKKAQNPIEKMIVNAVVSDGRVELNCELNLVQEDGMSKVIFKFKQKKYETDSFLRMYDAIEDITKKLNTHGFSLKICQNCKFFTPHIDGSTNMIKGFCTRPVMEDDRLFDDKKLLWQCCKNFTKTDKDNLVEISKLKNKQD
;
A
#
# COMPACT_ATOMS: atom_id res chain seq x y z
N MET A 1 3.18 -17.02 -49.29
CA MET A 1 3.11 -16.35 -47.97
C MET A 1 1.93 -16.87 -47.13
N THR A 2 0.76 -17.11 -47.74
CA THR A 2 -0.46 -17.64 -47.10
C THR A 2 -0.30 -19.01 -46.41
N ASN A 3 0.30 -20.02 -47.08
CA ASN A 3 0.46 -21.36 -46.47
C ASN A 3 1.39 -21.39 -45.25
N LEU A 4 2.43 -20.56 -45.24
CA LEU A 4 3.34 -20.43 -44.10
C LEU A 4 2.62 -19.80 -42.89
N MET A 5 1.84 -18.75 -43.11
CA MET A 5 1.06 -18.09 -42.06
C MET A 5 0.00 -19.02 -41.47
N ILE A 6 -0.68 -19.81 -42.31
CA ILE A 6 -1.66 -20.81 -41.87
C ILE A 6 -0.98 -21.90 -41.03
N SER A 7 0.16 -22.41 -41.47
CA SER A 7 0.93 -23.42 -40.71
C SER A 7 1.40 -22.89 -39.35
N ILE A 8 1.93 -21.67 -39.29
CA ILE A 8 2.34 -21.01 -38.04
C ILE A 8 1.13 -20.87 -37.10
N PHE A 9 -0.02 -20.43 -37.62
CA PHE A 9 -1.24 -20.26 -36.83
C PHE A 9 -1.74 -21.59 -36.25
N ILE A 10 -1.82 -22.65 -37.07
CA ILE A 10 -2.24 -23.99 -36.63
C ILE A 10 -1.28 -24.53 -35.55
N ASN A 11 0.03 -24.42 -35.77
CA ASN A 11 1.02 -24.85 -34.77
C ASN A 11 0.91 -24.06 -33.47
N GLY A 12 0.63 -22.75 -33.55
CA GLY A 12 0.34 -21.92 -32.37
C GLY A 12 -0.87 -22.41 -31.58
N LEU A 13 -1.96 -22.79 -32.26
CA LEU A 13 -3.14 -23.37 -31.61
C LEU A 13 -2.88 -24.74 -30.98
N ILE A 14 -2.07 -25.58 -31.63
CA ILE A 14 -1.66 -26.88 -31.08
C ILE A 14 -0.85 -26.70 -29.80
N LEU A 15 0.11 -25.77 -29.79
CA LEU A 15 0.89 -25.44 -28.60
C LEU A 15 0.00 -24.88 -27.48
N LEU A 16 -0.95 -24.00 -27.83
CA LEU A 16 -1.90 -23.44 -26.89
C LEU A 16 -2.82 -24.51 -26.28
N PHE A 17 -3.30 -25.45 -27.07
CA PHE A 17 -4.10 -26.58 -26.58
C PHE A 17 -3.29 -27.51 -25.68
N THR A 18 -2.04 -27.80 -26.06
CA THR A 18 -1.13 -28.62 -25.26
C THR A 18 -0.84 -27.96 -23.91
N TYR A 19 -0.63 -26.65 -23.92
CA TYR A 19 -0.49 -25.84 -22.70
C TYR A 19 -1.73 -25.93 -21.79
N LEU A 20 -2.94 -25.79 -22.36
CA LEU A 20 -4.19 -25.93 -21.61
C LEU A 20 -4.35 -27.33 -21.02
N LEU A 21 -3.94 -28.38 -21.73
CA LEU A 21 -3.99 -29.75 -21.25
C LEU A 21 -3.08 -29.95 -20.03
N ILE A 22 -1.85 -29.41 -20.07
CA ILE A 22 -0.92 -29.43 -18.93
C ILE A 22 -1.52 -28.67 -17.74
N PHE A 23 -2.04 -27.45 -17.99
CA PHE A 23 -2.71 -26.67 -16.96
C PHE A 23 -3.91 -27.41 -16.35
N LEU A 24 -4.72 -28.07 -17.17
CA LEU A 24 -5.89 -28.82 -16.72
C LEU A 24 -5.49 -29.98 -15.81
N ILE A 25 -4.47 -30.75 -16.17
CA ILE A 25 -3.96 -31.85 -15.33
C ILE A 25 -3.50 -31.30 -13.97
N TYR A 26 -2.75 -30.20 -13.98
CA TYR A 26 -2.31 -29.52 -12.76
C TYR A 26 -3.50 -29.04 -11.93
N TYR A 27 -4.48 -28.38 -12.55
CA TYR A 27 -5.67 -27.87 -11.89
C TYR A 27 -6.52 -28.99 -11.28
N ILE A 28 -6.76 -30.09 -12.00
CA ILE A 28 -7.44 -31.29 -11.51
C ILE A 28 -6.72 -31.83 -10.27
N SER A 29 -5.39 -31.92 -10.31
CA SER A 29 -4.60 -32.40 -9.18
C SER A 29 -4.83 -31.53 -7.94
N VAL A 30 -4.82 -30.20 -8.11
CA VAL A 30 -5.09 -29.23 -7.04
C VAL A 30 -6.53 -29.36 -6.52
N VAL A 31 -7.54 -29.42 -7.39
CA VAL A 31 -8.95 -29.56 -6.99
C VAL A 31 -9.21 -30.86 -6.23
N PHE A 32 -8.77 -31.99 -6.76
CA PHE A 32 -9.06 -33.31 -6.18
C PHE A 32 -8.19 -33.67 -4.98
N SER A 33 -7.09 -32.93 -4.74
CA SER A 33 -6.40 -32.95 -3.45
C SER A 33 -7.35 -32.60 -2.28
N GLY A 34 -8.47 -31.92 -2.59
CA GLY A 34 -9.58 -31.65 -1.70
C GLY A 34 -10.08 -32.86 -0.89
N LYS A 35 -10.02 -34.07 -1.48
CA LYS A 35 -10.41 -35.32 -0.78
C LYS A 35 -9.53 -35.64 0.44
N GLN A 36 -8.29 -35.15 0.45
CA GLN A 36 -7.34 -35.37 1.53
C GLN A 36 -7.34 -34.24 2.57
N ILE A 37 -8.13 -33.17 2.36
CA ILE A 37 -8.24 -32.03 3.29
C ILE A 37 -8.57 -32.52 4.70
N GLY A 38 -9.55 -33.41 4.87
CA GLY A 38 -9.91 -33.90 6.21
C GLY A 38 -8.74 -34.57 6.94
N LYS A 39 -7.88 -35.31 6.24
CA LYS A 39 -6.67 -35.91 6.83
C LYS A 39 -5.60 -34.86 7.14
N PHE A 40 -5.42 -33.89 6.25
CA PHE A 40 -4.50 -32.76 6.45
C PHE A 40 -4.90 -31.92 7.66
N LEU A 41 -6.18 -31.56 7.78
CA LEU A 41 -6.75 -30.82 8.90
C LEU A 41 -6.66 -31.62 10.21
N ASN A 42 -6.96 -32.91 10.20
CA ASN A 42 -6.82 -33.75 11.40
C ASN A 42 -5.37 -33.86 11.89
N LYS A 43 -4.39 -33.82 10.99
CA LYS A 43 -2.97 -33.80 11.36
C LYS A 43 -2.59 -32.49 12.07
N LEU A 44 -3.28 -31.40 11.74
CA LEU A 44 -3.13 -30.12 12.41
C LEU A 44 -3.77 -30.16 13.81
N ASP A 45 -4.98 -30.69 13.96
CA ASP A 45 -5.73 -30.63 15.22
C ASP A 45 -5.26 -31.61 16.32
N LYS A 46 -4.67 -32.76 15.98
CA LYS A 46 -4.47 -33.88 16.94
C LYS A 46 -3.12 -33.95 17.63
N ASN A 47 -2.12 -33.17 17.22
CA ASN A 47 -0.81 -33.28 17.83
C ASN A 47 -0.76 -32.43 19.10
N LYS A 48 -0.39 -33.02 20.25
CA LYS A 48 0.16 -32.25 21.36
C LYS A 48 1.51 -31.74 20.91
N VAL A 49 1.50 -30.56 20.34
CA VAL A 49 2.66 -29.93 19.74
C VAL A 49 3.48 -29.24 20.83
N HIS A 50 4.81 -29.25 20.69
CA HIS A 50 5.69 -28.46 21.56
C HIS A 50 5.33 -26.98 21.49
N GLU A 51 5.10 -26.36 22.65
CA GLU A 51 4.87 -24.91 22.73
C GLU A 51 6.17 -24.17 22.47
N GLN A 52 6.22 -23.50 21.32
CA GLN A 52 7.36 -22.68 20.92
C GLN A 52 7.26 -21.29 21.54
N LYS A 53 8.40 -20.67 21.83
CA LYS A 53 8.42 -19.24 22.17
C LYS A 53 8.21 -18.40 20.92
N LEU A 54 7.17 -17.56 20.90
CA LEU A 54 6.80 -16.75 19.75
C LEU A 54 7.14 -15.27 19.97
N ALA A 55 7.68 -14.61 18.94
CA ALA A 55 7.76 -13.16 18.86
C ALA A 55 6.70 -12.67 17.87
N VAL A 56 5.67 -12.00 18.39
CA VAL A 56 4.63 -11.39 17.55
C VAL A 56 5.08 -9.98 17.21
N ILE A 57 5.16 -9.69 15.92
CA ILE A 57 5.53 -8.40 15.34
C ILE A 57 4.30 -7.84 14.65
N VAL A 58 3.73 -6.79 15.21
CA VAL A 58 2.56 -6.09 14.69
C VAL A 58 3.02 -4.80 14.03
N TYR A 59 2.76 -4.65 12.73
CA TYR A 59 3.03 -3.41 12.00
C TYR A 59 1.78 -2.52 11.96
N ALA A 60 1.94 -1.25 12.29
CA ALA A 60 0.92 -0.23 12.14
C ALA A 60 1.45 0.99 11.36
N ASP A 61 0.74 1.37 10.30
CA ASP A 61 0.99 2.61 9.57
C ASP A 61 0.14 3.78 10.09
N ASN A 62 0.47 4.98 9.65
CA ASN A 62 -0.18 6.24 10.04
C ASN A 62 -1.67 6.37 9.64
N ASN A 63 -2.20 5.50 8.78
CA ASN A 63 -3.60 5.50 8.37
C ASN A 63 -4.46 4.54 9.21
N ILE A 64 -3.85 3.79 10.13
CA ILE A 64 -4.58 2.84 10.97
C ILE A 64 -5.20 3.54 12.17
N ASN A 65 -6.52 3.43 12.26
CA ASN A 65 -7.28 3.91 13.42
C ASN A 65 -6.80 3.25 14.73
N ASN A 66 -6.60 4.07 15.76
CA ASN A 66 -6.19 3.65 17.11
C ASN A 66 -7.05 2.52 17.68
N HIS A 67 -8.37 2.59 17.46
CA HIS A 67 -9.31 1.56 17.85
C HIS A 67 -8.94 0.15 17.32
N ASN A 68 -8.43 0.05 16.08
CA ASN A 68 -8.06 -1.24 15.51
C ASN A 68 -6.83 -1.83 16.20
N ILE A 69 -5.83 -0.99 16.51
CA ILE A 69 -4.62 -1.40 17.22
C ILE A 69 -4.96 -1.82 18.64
N THR A 70 -5.77 -1.04 19.36
CA THR A 70 -6.26 -1.36 20.71
C THR A 70 -6.96 -2.70 20.75
N ARG A 71 -7.96 -2.90 19.88
CA ARG A 71 -8.72 -4.14 19.82
C ARG A 71 -7.81 -5.35 19.53
N LEU A 72 -6.86 -5.20 18.62
CA LEU A 72 -5.92 -6.27 18.30
C LEU A 72 -5.03 -6.59 19.51
N LEU A 73 -4.50 -5.57 20.18
CA LEU A 73 -3.65 -5.73 21.36
C LEU A 73 -4.41 -6.40 22.52
N GLU A 74 -5.65 -5.99 22.79
CA GLU A 74 -6.52 -6.64 23.79
C GLU A 74 -6.72 -8.13 23.46
N THR A 75 -7.00 -8.44 22.19
CA THR A 75 -7.17 -9.83 21.76
C THR A 75 -5.87 -10.63 21.84
N LEU A 76 -4.72 -10.00 21.56
CA LEU A 76 -3.40 -10.62 21.71
C LEU A 76 -3.00 -10.83 23.18
N ASN A 77 -3.45 -9.98 24.09
CA ASN A 77 -3.25 -10.16 25.53
C ASN A 77 -4.15 -11.26 26.12
N ASN A 78 -5.32 -11.50 25.51
CA ASN A 78 -6.29 -12.52 25.93
C ASN A 78 -6.21 -13.82 25.11
N GLN A 79 -5.03 -14.21 24.62
CA GLN A 79 -4.88 -15.47 23.88
C GLN A 79 -4.98 -16.69 24.81
N GLU A 80 -5.51 -17.80 24.28
CA GLU A 80 -5.47 -19.13 24.95
C GLU A 80 -4.03 -19.67 25.08
N TYR A 81 -3.08 -19.11 24.30
CA TYR A 81 -1.68 -19.49 24.32
C TYR A 81 -0.97 -18.93 25.55
N ASN A 82 -0.09 -19.71 26.18
CA ASN A 82 0.56 -19.31 27.44
C ASN A 82 1.34 -18.00 27.28
N ARG A 83 1.08 -17.03 28.16
CA ARG A 83 1.67 -15.69 28.13
C ARG A 83 3.19 -15.68 28.19
N ASP A 84 3.78 -16.64 28.90
CA ASP A 84 5.23 -16.80 29.01
C ASP A 84 5.90 -17.28 27.71
N ASN A 85 5.09 -17.84 26.80
CA ASN A 85 5.53 -18.40 25.54
C ASN A 85 5.35 -17.42 24.37
N TYR A 86 5.00 -16.15 24.61
CA TYR A 86 5.08 -15.15 23.55
C TYR A 86 5.40 -13.73 24.03
N SER A 87 6.04 -12.97 23.15
CA SER A 87 6.29 -11.54 23.32
C SER A 87 5.54 -10.74 22.24
N LEU A 88 5.05 -9.56 22.61
CA LEU A 88 4.37 -8.64 21.70
C LEU A 88 5.27 -7.45 21.39
N ASN A 89 5.51 -7.20 20.10
CA ASN A 89 6.32 -6.11 19.58
C ASN A 89 5.46 -5.33 18.57
N ILE A 90 5.14 -4.09 18.88
CA ILE A 90 4.29 -3.24 18.04
C ILE A 90 5.16 -2.17 17.41
N ILE A 91 5.05 -2.02 16.10
CA ILE A 91 5.75 -1.01 15.31
C ILE A 91 4.76 0.05 14.91
N LEU A 92 5.03 1.29 15.29
CA LEU A 92 4.26 2.48 14.94
C LEU A 92 5.06 3.28 13.92
N ASP A 93 4.71 3.17 12.64
CA ASP A 93 5.40 3.83 11.53
C ASP A 93 4.65 5.09 11.10
N GLY A 94 5.18 6.26 11.49
CA GLY A 94 4.57 7.56 11.25
C GLY A 94 3.26 7.81 12.02
N CYS A 95 2.95 7.04 13.06
CA CYS A 95 1.79 7.30 13.92
C CYS A 95 2.03 8.49 14.85
N ASP A 96 0.96 9.10 15.36
CA ASP A 96 1.04 10.21 16.32
C ASP A 96 1.38 9.74 17.75
N ASP A 97 1.76 10.71 18.59
CA ASP A 97 2.13 10.46 19.99
C ASP A 97 0.93 9.98 20.83
N GLU A 98 -0.30 10.38 20.48
CA GLU A 98 -1.52 9.95 21.18
C GLU A 98 -1.75 8.45 21.06
N THR A 99 -1.55 7.90 19.86
CA THR A 99 -1.63 6.45 19.58
C THR A 99 -0.68 5.69 20.48
N ALA A 100 0.55 6.18 20.60
CA ALA A 100 1.58 5.50 21.37
C ALA A 100 1.31 5.55 22.87
N ASN A 101 0.87 6.70 23.39
CA ASN A 101 0.52 6.86 24.81
C ASN A 101 -0.65 5.95 25.22
N MET A 102 -1.66 5.81 24.35
CA MET A 102 -2.79 4.91 24.58
C MET A 102 -2.33 3.44 24.67
N LEU A 103 -1.41 3.02 23.82
CA LEU A 103 -0.91 1.64 23.82
C LEU A 103 -0.02 1.34 25.03
N GLU A 104 0.75 2.33 25.50
CA GLU A 104 1.52 2.21 26.74
C GLU A 104 0.60 1.97 27.96
N PHE A 105 -0.60 2.56 27.96
CA PHE A 105 -1.60 2.34 29.02
C PHE A 105 -2.17 0.91 29.03
N ILE A 106 -2.42 0.32 27.85
CA ILE A 106 -2.93 -1.07 27.74
C ILE A 106 -1.86 -2.07 28.23
N GLY A 107 -0.59 -1.77 27.98
CA GLY A 107 0.54 -2.56 28.44
C GLY A 107 0.68 -3.93 27.76
N GLY A 108 1.69 -4.69 28.20
CA GLY A 108 1.96 -6.04 27.69
C GLY A 108 2.72 -6.12 26.36
N ALA A 109 3.02 -5.00 25.71
CA ALA A 109 3.78 -4.97 24.47
C ALA A 109 4.98 -4.01 24.54
N LYS A 110 6.03 -4.35 23.79
CA LYS A 110 7.14 -3.44 23.48
C LYS A 110 6.74 -2.60 22.28
N ILE A 111 6.82 -1.27 22.42
CA ILE A 111 6.43 -0.33 21.37
C ILE A 111 7.69 0.25 20.72
N TYR A 112 7.74 0.17 19.40
CA TYR A 112 8.80 0.69 18.56
C TYR A 112 8.23 1.81 17.70
N ARG A 113 8.68 3.04 17.94
CA ARG A 113 8.28 4.20 17.15
C ARG A 113 9.31 4.40 16.04
N THR A 114 8.83 4.58 14.82
CA THR A 114 9.68 4.82 13.65
C THR A 114 8.98 5.74 12.64
N GLY A 115 9.76 6.37 11.77
CA GLY A 115 9.26 7.39 10.85
C GLY A 115 8.66 8.61 11.56
N THR A 116 8.12 9.52 10.75
CA THR A 116 7.31 10.66 11.22
C THR A 116 5.99 10.66 10.47
N THR A 117 4.97 11.36 10.98
CA THR A 117 3.64 11.40 10.33
C THR A 117 3.68 11.81 8.85
N ASN A 118 4.64 12.66 8.49
CA ASN A 118 4.83 13.15 7.13
C ASN A 118 5.85 12.34 6.31
N ALA A 119 6.59 11.43 6.95
CA ALA A 119 7.62 10.61 6.31
C ALA A 119 7.73 9.26 7.04
N PRO A 120 6.76 8.33 6.80
CA PRO A 120 6.88 6.96 7.26
C PRO A 120 8.05 6.26 6.53
N ILE A 121 8.71 5.33 7.20
CA ILE A 121 9.88 4.63 6.65
C ILE A 121 9.50 3.43 5.77
N GLY A 122 8.31 2.87 5.96
CA GLY A 122 7.81 1.72 5.20
C GLY A 122 7.94 0.38 5.94
N LYS A 123 7.01 -0.52 5.62
CA LYS A 123 6.78 -1.80 6.32
C LYS A 123 8.00 -2.70 6.38
N ASP A 124 8.73 -2.86 5.29
CA ASP A 124 9.90 -3.73 5.18
C ASP A 124 11.06 -3.25 6.05
N ILE A 125 11.40 -1.96 5.99
CA ILE A 125 12.47 -1.36 6.77
C ILE A 125 12.12 -1.40 8.25
N ALA A 126 10.88 -1.03 8.58
CA ALA A 126 10.39 -1.00 9.96
C ALA A 126 10.43 -2.40 10.61
N ILE A 127 9.93 -3.41 9.90
CA ILE A 127 9.97 -4.80 10.38
C ILE A 127 11.41 -5.30 10.50
N SER A 128 12.29 -4.96 9.55
CA SER A 128 13.69 -5.43 9.57
C SER A 128 14.46 -4.89 10.79
N ASP A 129 14.33 -3.60 11.12
CA ASP A 129 14.99 -3.01 12.31
C ASP A 129 14.52 -3.69 13.61
N VAL A 130 13.21 -3.90 13.78
CA VAL A 130 12.68 -4.57 14.98
C VAL A 130 13.04 -6.05 14.99
N LEU A 131 13.11 -6.70 13.83
CA LEU A 131 13.53 -8.09 13.73
C LEU A 131 14.98 -8.27 14.18
N GLU A 132 15.91 -7.43 13.73
CA GLU A 132 17.31 -7.49 14.16
C GLU A 132 17.44 -7.37 15.68
N ARG A 133 16.71 -6.44 16.29
CA ARG A 133 16.69 -6.26 17.76
C ARG A 133 16.11 -7.47 18.48
N THR A 134 15.04 -8.05 17.95
CA THR A 134 14.37 -9.20 18.58
C THR A 134 15.14 -10.51 18.37
N LEU A 135 15.87 -10.68 17.26
CA LEU A 135 16.78 -11.81 17.04
C LEU A 135 17.91 -11.85 18.08
N VAL A 136 18.40 -10.68 18.52
CA VAL A 136 19.44 -10.58 19.55
C VAL A 136 18.88 -10.70 20.97
N SER A 137 17.74 -10.06 21.23
CA SER A 137 17.21 -9.89 22.60
C SER A 137 16.17 -10.92 23.04
N SER A 138 15.58 -11.67 22.12
CA SER A 138 14.55 -12.66 22.42
C SER A 138 15.06 -14.09 22.29
N ASN A 139 14.49 -15.01 23.05
CA ASN A 139 14.67 -16.45 22.89
C ASN A 139 13.54 -17.07 22.05
N ALA A 140 12.97 -16.28 21.12
CA ALA A 140 11.88 -16.73 20.28
C ALA A 140 12.37 -17.78 19.27
N GLN A 141 11.59 -18.85 19.12
CA GLN A 141 11.80 -19.91 18.14
C GLN A 141 10.98 -19.68 16.86
N GLY A 142 9.95 -18.83 16.92
CA GLY A 142 9.11 -18.46 15.79
C GLY A 142 8.70 -16.99 15.84
N TYR A 143 8.55 -16.40 14.67
CA TYR A 143 8.18 -15.00 14.47
C TYR A 143 6.85 -14.93 13.75
N VAL A 144 5.92 -14.15 14.27
CA VAL A 144 4.56 -13.98 13.72
C VAL A 144 4.42 -12.55 13.25
N PHE A 145 4.19 -12.36 11.96
CA PHE A 145 4.00 -11.04 11.34
C PHE A 145 2.52 -10.80 11.11
N LEU A 146 2.02 -9.67 11.61
CA LEU A 146 0.61 -9.30 11.57
C LEU A 146 0.47 -7.80 11.28
N ASN A 147 -0.54 -7.43 10.50
CA ASN A 147 -0.88 -6.02 10.31
C ASN A 147 -1.91 -5.57 11.36
N ALA A 148 -1.81 -4.34 11.85
CA ALA A 148 -2.64 -3.84 12.95
C ALA A 148 -4.12 -3.65 12.60
N ASN A 149 -4.46 -3.66 11.31
CA ASN A 149 -5.84 -3.62 10.82
C ASN A 149 -6.53 -5.00 10.82
N ARG A 150 -5.85 -6.07 11.27
CA ARG A 150 -6.38 -7.43 11.31
C ARG A 150 -7.11 -7.71 12.61
N ILE A 151 -8.14 -8.54 12.50
CA ILE A 151 -8.93 -9.06 13.60
C ILE A 151 -8.63 -10.55 13.71
N ILE A 152 -8.26 -11.00 14.90
CA ILE A 152 -7.92 -12.39 15.20
C ILE A 152 -8.89 -12.97 16.24
N SER A 153 -8.79 -14.28 16.49
CA SER A 153 -9.44 -14.96 17.61
C SER A 153 -8.46 -15.18 18.77
N GLU A 154 -8.98 -15.53 19.95
CA GLU A 154 -8.20 -15.89 21.14
C GLU A 154 -7.37 -17.18 20.93
N ARG A 155 -7.70 -17.98 19.91
CA ARG A 155 -6.99 -19.23 19.55
C ARG A 155 -5.88 -19.02 18.53
N PHE A 156 -5.67 -17.79 18.06
CA PHE A 156 -4.82 -17.50 16.92
C PHE A 156 -3.37 -17.98 17.12
N LEU A 157 -2.74 -17.64 18.26
CA LEU A 157 -1.35 -18.05 18.52
C LEU A 157 -1.22 -19.57 18.71
N SER A 158 -2.23 -20.23 19.29
CA SER A 158 -2.27 -21.69 19.39
C SER A 158 -2.28 -22.35 17.99
N SER A 159 -3.10 -21.84 17.07
CA SER A 159 -3.12 -22.29 15.67
C SER A 159 -1.78 -22.05 14.97
N VAL A 160 -1.15 -20.90 15.22
CA VAL A 160 0.18 -20.57 14.65
C VAL A 160 1.25 -21.53 15.17
N ASN A 161 1.29 -21.80 16.49
CA ASN A 161 2.26 -22.73 17.08
C ASN A 161 2.16 -24.14 16.48
N ILE A 162 0.93 -24.66 16.36
CA ILE A 162 0.65 -25.95 15.71
C ILE A 162 1.18 -25.96 14.27
N ALA A 163 0.91 -24.90 13.52
CA ALA A 163 1.30 -24.77 12.13
C ALA A 163 2.83 -24.72 11.95
N LEU A 164 3.53 -23.94 12.78
CA LEU A 164 4.98 -23.77 12.72
C LEU A 164 5.76 -25.04 13.05
N ASN A 165 5.23 -25.87 13.95
CA ASN A 165 5.86 -27.16 14.24
C ASN A 165 5.77 -28.15 13.07
N LEU A 166 4.81 -27.96 12.16
CA LEU A 166 4.67 -28.81 10.98
C LEU A 166 5.40 -28.26 9.77
N ASN A 167 5.42 -26.93 9.61
CA ASN A 167 6.04 -26.26 8.48
C ASN A 167 6.80 -25.01 8.94
N PRO A 168 8.02 -24.78 8.43
CA PRO A 168 8.87 -23.69 8.91
C PRO A 168 8.42 -22.30 8.48
N VAL A 169 7.61 -22.20 7.44
CA VAL A 169 6.96 -20.96 6.99
C VAL A 169 5.49 -21.25 6.75
N VAL A 170 4.61 -20.48 7.40
CA VAL A 170 3.17 -20.62 7.27
C VAL A 170 2.48 -19.30 6.95
N VAL A 171 1.40 -19.40 6.18
CA VAL A 171 0.56 -18.26 5.77
C VAL A 171 -0.88 -18.58 6.15
N GLY A 172 -1.60 -17.59 6.67
CA GLY A 172 -2.97 -17.79 7.10
C GLY A 172 -4.05 -17.39 6.09
N LEU A 173 -5.29 -17.62 6.50
CA LEU A 173 -6.52 -17.24 5.82
C LEU A 173 -6.89 -15.79 6.14
N THR A 174 -7.15 -15.00 5.10
CA THR A 174 -7.79 -13.69 5.22
C THR A 174 -9.27 -13.77 4.84
N GLN A 175 -10.15 -13.30 5.72
CA GLN A 175 -11.57 -13.14 5.47
C GLN A 175 -11.97 -11.66 5.50
N ILE A 176 -12.81 -11.24 4.57
CA ILE A 176 -13.38 -9.90 4.64
C ILE A 176 -14.64 -9.89 5.52
N ILE A 177 -14.79 -8.83 6.31
CA ILE A 177 -16.00 -8.56 7.08
C ILE A 177 -16.57 -7.21 6.64
N ASN A 178 -17.90 -7.16 6.50
CA ASN A 178 -18.72 -5.95 6.34
C ASN A 178 -20.21 -6.36 6.37
N LYS A 179 -21.10 -5.49 6.86
CA LYS A 179 -22.56 -5.72 6.84
C LYS A 179 -23.34 -4.41 6.61
N PRO A 180 -24.18 -4.32 5.56
CA PRO A 180 -24.35 -5.26 4.45
C PRO A 180 -23.21 -5.17 3.42
N LEU A 181 -22.84 -6.29 2.80
CA LEU A 181 -21.80 -6.31 1.76
C LEU A 181 -22.30 -5.67 0.45
N THR A 182 -21.47 -4.82 -0.16
CA THR A 182 -21.70 -4.31 -1.53
C THR A 182 -21.56 -5.43 -2.58
N LEU A 183 -21.98 -5.17 -3.82
CA LEU A 183 -21.82 -6.17 -4.91
C LEU A 183 -20.34 -6.53 -5.13
N TYR A 184 -19.46 -5.52 -5.13
CA TYR A 184 -18.03 -5.72 -5.27
C TYR A 184 -17.48 -6.59 -4.13
N GLU A 185 -17.88 -6.31 -2.89
CA GLU A 185 -17.44 -7.08 -1.72
C GLU A 185 -17.94 -8.53 -1.75
N LYS A 186 -19.16 -8.78 -2.24
CA LYS A 186 -19.64 -10.17 -2.43
C LYS A 186 -18.80 -10.93 -3.46
N VAL A 187 -18.42 -10.27 -4.54
CA VAL A 187 -17.53 -10.82 -5.57
C VAL A 187 -16.13 -11.06 -5.02
N LEU A 188 -15.59 -10.11 -4.28
CA LEU A 188 -14.32 -10.22 -3.60
C LEU A 188 -14.31 -11.41 -2.62
N LYS A 189 -15.35 -11.53 -1.79
CA LYS A 189 -15.51 -12.64 -0.84
C LYS A 189 -15.50 -13.98 -1.56
N ALA A 190 -16.33 -14.14 -2.60
CA ALA A 190 -16.38 -15.38 -3.38
C ALA A 190 -15.02 -15.71 -4.02
N LEU A 191 -14.29 -14.70 -4.52
CA LEU A 191 -12.95 -14.91 -5.07
C LEU A 191 -11.95 -15.37 -4.00
N LEU A 192 -11.97 -14.77 -2.81
CA LEU A 192 -11.09 -15.14 -1.70
C LEU A 192 -11.40 -16.55 -1.20
N ASP A 193 -12.67 -16.86 -0.94
CA ASP A 193 -13.09 -18.19 -0.46
C ASP A 193 -12.68 -19.29 -1.46
N TYR A 194 -12.86 -19.03 -2.77
CA TYR A 194 -12.43 -19.93 -3.83
C TYR A 194 -10.91 -20.13 -3.84
N ASN A 195 -10.13 -19.04 -3.83
CA ASN A 195 -8.68 -19.12 -3.86
C ASN A 195 -8.11 -19.79 -2.60
N ASN A 196 -8.68 -19.51 -1.43
CA ASN A 196 -8.22 -20.08 -0.17
C ASN A 196 -8.45 -21.60 -0.11
N ILE A 197 -9.63 -22.07 -0.50
CA ILE A 197 -9.99 -23.49 -0.40
C ILE A 197 -9.47 -24.31 -1.58
N VAL A 198 -9.65 -23.84 -2.81
CA VAL A 198 -9.26 -24.62 -3.99
C VAL A 198 -7.76 -24.50 -4.24
N ILE A 199 -7.24 -23.28 -4.28
CA ILE A 199 -5.86 -23.03 -4.71
C ILE A 199 -4.88 -23.19 -3.54
N ASN A 200 -4.99 -22.38 -2.49
CA ASN A 200 -4.01 -22.33 -1.42
C ASN A 200 -4.00 -23.61 -0.58
N LEU A 201 -5.18 -24.07 -0.15
CA LEU A 201 -5.30 -25.31 0.60
C LEU A 201 -5.00 -26.53 -0.27
N GLY A 202 -5.48 -26.58 -1.53
CA GLY A 202 -5.15 -27.69 -2.44
C GLY A 202 -3.65 -27.81 -2.72
N ARG A 203 -2.97 -26.68 -2.94
CA ARG A 203 -1.50 -26.63 -3.04
C ARG A 203 -0.82 -27.13 -1.77
N SER A 204 -1.31 -26.73 -0.60
CA SER A 204 -0.72 -27.12 0.70
C SER A 204 -0.87 -28.62 0.97
N VAL A 205 -2.00 -29.22 0.61
CA VAL A 205 -2.21 -30.67 0.69
C VAL A 205 -1.24 -31.43 -0.22
N LEU A 206 -0.95 -30.89 -1.41
CA LEU A 206 0.05 -31.42 -2.35
C LEU A 206 1.50 -31.07 -1.98
N ASN A 207 1.74 -30.41 -0.83
CA ASN A 207 3.06 -29.94 -0.39
C ASN A 207 3.73 -28.98 -1.39
N LEU A 208 2.93 -28.15 -2.07
CA LEU A 208 3.36 -27.10 -2.99
C LEU A 208 3.44 -25.74 -2.26
N ALA A 209 4.25 -24.83 -2.78
CA ALA A 209 4.48 -23.51 -2.18
C ALA A 209 3.25 -22.60 -2.31
N THR A 210 2.90 -21.83 -1.30
CA THR A 210 1.92 -20.73 -1.41
C THR A 210 2.63 -19.38 -1.35
N VAL A 211 2.04 -18.35 -1.96
CA VAL A 211 2.59 -16.99 -1.89
C VAL A 211 2.46 -16.48 -0.46
N ILE A 212 3.52 -15.85 0.06
CA ILE A 212 3.52 -15.28 1.40
C ILE A 212 2.52 -14.13 1.51
N ASP A 213 1.95 -13.95 2.70
CA ASP A 213 1.17 -12.78 3.05
C ASP A 213 1.79 -12.09 4.26
N SER A 214 2.47 -10.96 4.05
CA SER A 214 3.15 -10.24 5.14
C SER A 214 2.18 -9.64 6.16
N ASP A 215 0.89 -9.62 5.87
CA ASP A 215 -0.13 -9.23 6.84
C ASP A 215 -0.55 -10.39 7.76
N ILE A 216 -0.23 -11.64 7.41
CA ILE A 216 -0.56 -12.85 8.17
C ILE A 216 0.37 -14.01 7.79
N CYS A 217 1.60 -13.96 8.30
CA CYS A 217 2.55 -15.06 8.14
C CYS A 217 3.31 -15.34 9.44
N ALA A 218 3.85 -16.55 9.54
CA ALA A 218 4.76 -16.89 10.61
C ALA A 218 5.94 -17.71 10.07
N ILE A 219 7.12 -17.46 10.63
CA ILE A 219 8.40 -17.97 10.16
C ILE A 219 9.20 -18.49 11.37
N ARG A 220 9.73 -19.71 11.28
CA ARG A 220 10.65 -20.26 12.29
C ARG A 220 12.01 -19.54 12.26
N LEU A 221 12.62 -19.40 13.43
CA LEU A 221 13.94 -18.77 13.58
C LEU A 221 15.01 -19.34 12.64
N GLU A 222 14.98 -20.66 12.39
CA GLU A 222 15.94 -21.32 11.49
C GLU A 222 15.95 -20.71 10.08
N VAL A 223 14.77 -20.34 9.57
CA VAL A 223 14.61 -19.78 8.23
C VAL A 223 15.19 -18.37 8.18
N LEU A 224 14.95 -17.57 9.23
CA LEU A 224 15.47 -16.22 9.33
C LEU A 224 17.00 -16.22 9.45
N ASN A 225 17.58 -17.19 10.15
CA ASN A 225 19.03 -17.34 10.25
C ASN A 225 19.68 -17.76 8.93
N GLU A 226 18.99 -18.54 8.11
CA GLU A 226 19.51 -19.02 6.82
C GLU A 226 19.33 -17.97 5.71
N VAL A 227 18.14 -17.36 5.62
CA VAL A 227 17.78 -16.42 4.55
C VAL A 227 18.27 -14.99 4.87
N LYS A 228 18.44 -14.66 6.16
CA LYS A 228 19.00 -13.39 6.70
C LYS A 228 18.33 -12.11 6.20
N SER A 229 17.18 -12.22 5.55
CA SER A 229 16.50 -11.11 4.91
C SER A 229 15.00 -11.38 4.89
N ILE A 230 14.24 -10.28 4.93
CA ILE A 230 12.80 -10.25 4.72
C ILE A 230 12.53 -9.13 3.71
N ASP A 231 11.58 -9.35 2.82
CA ASP A 231 11.16 -8.34 1.84
C ASP A 231 9.63 -8.28 1.75
N PHE A 232 9.05 -7.33 2.49
CA PHE A 232 7.62 -7.10 2.63
C PHE A 232 7.16 -5.74 2.09
N SER A 233 7.95 -5.13 1.20
CA SER A 233 7.69 -3.76 0.73
C SER A 233 6.54 -3.66 -0.27
N SER A 234 6.23 -4.75 -1.00
CA SER A 234 5.15 -4.80 -1.99
C SER A 234 4.74 -6.24 -2.33
N ASP A 235 3.55 -6.43 -2.92
CA ASP A 235 3.08 -7.74 -3.43
C ASP A 235 4.08 -8.42 -4.37
N GLU A 236 4.76 -7.62 -5.22
CA GLU A 236 5.77 -8.11 -6.16
C GLU A 236 7.02 -8.63 -5.44
N ASN A 237 7.39 -7.96 -4.35
CA ASN A 237 8.52 -8.36 -3.53
C ASN A 237 8.20 -9.53 -2.60
N GLU A 238 6.99 -9.60 -2.05
CA GLU A 238 6.52 -10.80 -1.34
C GLU A 238 6.57 -12.05 -2.22
N LEU A 239 6.22 -11.91 -3.52
CA LEU A 239 6.36 -12.99 -4.48
C LEU A 239 7.84 -13.36 -4.69
N LYS A 240 8.75 -12.39 -4.87
CA LYS A 240 10.20 -12.68 -4.95
C LYS A 240 10.72 -13.37 -3.68
N TYR A 241 10.28 -12.92 -2.52
CA TYR A 241 10.66 -13.50 -1.24
C TYR A 241 10.15 -14.94 -1.12
N THR A 242 8.93 -15.23 -1.58
CA THR A 242 8.40 -16.59 -1.69
C THR A 242 9.31 -17.49 -2.54
N PHE A 243 9.80 -16.98 -3.68
CA PHE A 243 10.75 -17.72 -4.53
C PHE A 243 12.09 -17.96 -3.84
N LEU A 244 12.59 -16.98 -3.09
CA LEU A 244 13.81 -17.11 -2.29
C LEU A 244 13.66 -18.22 -1.25
N LEU A 245 12.57 -18.19 -0.47
CA LEU A 245 12.24 -19.22 0.52
C LEU A 245 12.13 -20.61 -0.12
N ALA A 246 11.41 -20.71 -1.24
CA ALA A 246 11.28 -21.97 -1.97
C ALA A 246 12.63 -22.49 -2.48
N LYS A 247 13.53 -21.62 -2.93
CA LYS A 247 14.88 -22.00 -3.38
C LYS A 247 15.70 -22.61 -2.25
N PHE A 248 15.61 -22.05 -1.03
CA PHE A 248 16.27 -22.58 0.18
C PHE A 248 15.56 -23.80 0.80
N GLY A 249 14.42 -24.26 0.25
CA GLY A 249 13.70 -25.43 0.77
C GLY A 249 12.59 -25.10 1.78
N PHE A 250 12.44 -23.84 2.18
CA PHE A 250 11.44 -23.36 3.13
C PHE A 250 10.18 -22.82 2.46
N ALA A 251 9.68 -23.53 1.45
CA ALA A 251 8.47 -23.14 0.72
C ALA A 251 7.29 -22.86 1.69
N PRO A 252 6.64 -21.68 1.63
CA PRO A 252 5.51 -21.37 2.51
C PRO A 252 4.33 -22.31 2.29
N VAL A 253 3.63 -22.63 3.39
CA VAL A 253 2.45 -23.50 3.38
C VAL A 253 1.25 -22.74 3.94
N PHE A 254 0.11 -22.83 3.26
CA PHE A 254 -1.12 -22.21 3.72
C PHE A 254 -1.81 -23.06 4.79
N ASN A 255 -2.25 -22.41 5.87
CA ASN A 255 -3.00 -23.05 6.94
C ASN A 255 -4.36 -22.34 7.15
N PRO A 256 -5.49 -23.03 6.92
CA PRO A 256 -6.82 -22.43 7.04
C PRO A 256 -7.26 -22.16 8.48
N TYR A 257 -6.55 -22.66 9.49
CA TYR A 257 -6.85 -22.42 10.92
C TYR A 257 -6.18 -21.16 11.48
N ILE A 258 -5.21 -20.60 10.77
CA ILE A 258 -4.65 -19.28 11.09
C ILE A 258 -5.55 -18.26 10.39
N VAL A 259 -6.58 -17.77 11.08
CA VAL A 259 -7.61 -16.91 10.47
C VAL A 259 -7.45 -15.47 10.94
N THR A 260 -7.40 -14.53 9.99
CA THR A 260 -7.65 -13.10 10.24
C THR A 260 -8.89 -12.62 9.51
N LYS A 261 -9.52 -11.61 10.08
CA LYS A 261 -10.60 -10.83 9.46
C LYS A 261 -10.12 -9.40 9.22
N ILE A 262 -10.62 -8.78 8.16
CA ILE A 262 -10.30 -7.39 7.82
C ILE A 262 -11.55 -6.70 7.25
N ASP A 263 -11.72 -5.43 7.58
CA ASP A 263 -12.79 -4.61 7.02
C ASP A 263 -12.58 -4.46 5.51
N SER A 264 -13.64 -4.65 4.73
CA SER A 264 -13.49 -4.75 3.27
C SER A 264 -13.00 -3.46 2.60
N GLU A 265 -13.23 -2.30 3.23
CA GLU A 265 -12.75 -0.99 2.78
C GLU A 265 -11.22 -0.88 2.87
N LYS A 266 -10.61 -1.59 3.83
CA LYS A 266 -9.16 -1.62 4.07
C LYS A 266 -8.47 -2.77 3.35
N PHE A 267 -9.23 -3.69 2.75
CA PHE A 267 -8.68 -4.83 2.04
C PHE A 267 -8.32 -4.47 0.59
N ASN A 268 -7.05 -4.67 0.24
CA ASN A 268 -6.57 -4.57 -1.13
C ASN A 268 -6.29 -5.97 -1.69
N ILE A 269 -6.90 -6.30 -2.84
CA ILE A 269 -6.55 -7.52 -3.57
C ILE A 269 -5.11 -7.37 -4.07
N LYS A 270 -4.27 -8.36 -3.75
CA LYS A 270 -2.91 -8.43 -4.29
C LYS A 270 -2.91 -8.42 -5.82
N ASN A 271 -2.25 -7.44 -6.41
CA ASN A 271 -2.35 -7.17 -7.86
C ASN A 271 -0.99 -7.18 -8.52
N ILE A 272 -0.41 -8.38 -8.62
CA ILE A 272 0.87 -8.60 -9.29
C ILE A 272 0.67 -8.53 -10.81
N SER A 273 1.42 -7.66 -11.47
CA SER A 273 1.31 -7.45 -12.92
C SER A 273 1.72 -8.69 -13.72
N GLN A 274 1.02 -8.97 -14.82
CA GLN A 274 1.36 -10.12 -15.69
C GLN A 274 2.75 -9.98 -16.31
N LYS A 275 3.15 -8.74 -16.65
CA LYS A 275 4.49 -8.43 -17.13
C LYS A 275 5.55 -8.79 -16.09
N PHE A 276 5.31 -8.47 -14.82
CA PHE A 276 6.22 -8.85 -13.74
C PHE A 276 6.30 -10.37 -13.57
N LYS A 277 5.16 -11.07 -13.56
CA LYS A 277 5.14 -12.55 -13.47
C LYS A 277 5.94 -13.22 -14.60
N LEU A 278 5.75 -12.76 -15.85
CA LEU A 278 6.50 -13.27 -17.01
C LEU A 278 8.00 -12.97 -16.90
N ASN A 279 8.37 -11.75 -16.50
CA ASN A 279 9.76 -11.39 -16.28
C ASN A 279 10.41 -12.24 -15.19
N LEU A 280 9.68 -12.49 -14.09
CA LEU A 280 10.14 -13.35 -13.01
C LEU A 280 10.28 -14.81 -13.48
N PHE A 281 9.31 -15.32 -14.24
CA PHE A 281 9.37 -16.66 -14.84
C PHE A 281 10.62 -16.85 -15.70
N ILE A 282 10.89 -15.91 -16.62
CA ILE A 282 12.07 -15.97 -17.50
C ILE A 282 13.37 -15.96 -16.69
N LYS A 283 13.44 -15.18 -15.60
CA LYS A 283 14.61 -15.14 -14.70
C LYS A 283 14.78 -16.42 -13.88
N CYS A 284 13.69 -17.04 -13.43
CA CYS A 284 13.72 -18.24 -12.60
C CYS A 284 13.87 -19.54 -13.41
N LEU A 285 13.44 -19.56 -14.68
CA LEU A 285 13.52 -20.71 -15.57
C LEU A 285 14.93 -21.35 -15.65
N PRO A 286 16.04 -20.61 -15.88
CA PRO A 286 17.37 -21.21 -15.89
C PRO A 286 17.78 -21.76 -14.52
N LEU A 287 17.28 -21.17 -13.43
CA LEU A 287 17.59 -21.61 -12.06
C LEU A 287 16.94 -22.96 -11.72
N ILE A 288 15.91 -23.39 -12.46
CA ILE A 288 15.31 -24.73 -12.28
C ILE A 288 16.34 -25.83 -12.57
N PHE A 289 17.20 -25.63 -13.57
CA PHE A 289 18.19 -26.63 -13.95
C PHE A 289 19.37 -26.70 -12.97
N THR A 290 19.56 -25.66 -12.14
CA THR A 290 20.59 -25.63 -11.10
C THR A 290 20.06 -25.95 -9.71
N SER A 291 18.77 -25.74 -9.46
CA SER A 291 18.10 -26.06 -8.19
C SER A 291 17.24 -27.30 -8.33
N PHE A 292 17.63 -28.41 -7.71
CA PHE A 292 16.86 -29.67 -7.70
C PHE A 292 15.59 -29.61 -6.82
N ASN A 293 15.14 -28.40 -6.45
CA ASN A 293 14.00 -28.23 -5.56
C ASN A 293 12.68 -28.23 -6.34
N LYS A 294 11.94 -29.34 -6.24
CA LYS A 294 10.65 -29.54 -6.91
C LYS A 294 9.62 -28.45 -6.59
N LYS A 295 9.62 -27.90 -5.37
CA LYS A 295 8.69 -26.83 -4.97
C LYS A 295 9.02 -25.52 -5.68
N PHE A 296 10.30 -25.22 -5.85
CA PHE A 296 10.75 -24.05 -6.62
C PHE A 296 10.41 -24.19 -8.11
N THR A 297 10.65 -25.38 -8.69
CA THR A 297 10.29 -25.70 -10.07
C THR A 297 8.80 -25.49 -10.32
N GLU A 298 7.95 -26.09 -9.47
CA GLU A 298 6.49 -25.97 -9.59
C GLU A 298 6.03 -24.52 -9.42
N LEU A 299 6.53 -23.81 -8.41
CA LEU A 299 6.19 -22.41 -8.19
C LEU A 299 6.56 -21.55 -9.40
N THR A 300 7.69 -21.84 -10.05
CA THR A 300 8.10 -21.15 -11.29
C THR A 300 7.05 -21.33 -12.39
N PHE A 301 6.64 -22.56 -12.69
CA PHE A 301 5.60 -22.82 -13.69
C PHE A 301 4.21 -22.27 -13.29
N SER A 302 3.92 -22.15 -11.99
CA SER A 302 2.67 -21.55 -11.52
C SER A 302 2.53 -20.07 -11.91
N LEU A 303 3.63 -19.34 -12.17
CA LEU A 303 3.59 -17.92 -12.56
C LEU A 303 2.87 -17.66 -13.87
N ILE A 304 2.96 -18.60 -14.80
CA ILE A 304 2.34 -18.49 -16.13
C ILE A 304 0.93 -19.07 -16.16
N SER A 305 0.51 -19.79 -15.10
CA SER A 305 -0.80 -20.43 -15.05
C SER A 305 -1.94 -19.42 -15.27
N PRO A 306 -2.88 -19.71 -16.20
CA PRO A 306 -3.99 -18.81 -16.45
C PRO A 306 -4.99 -18.88 -15.29
N ASN A 307 -5.80 -17.83 -15.16
CA ASN A 307 -7.04 -17.96 -14.39
C ASN A 307 -7.92 -19.02 -15.08
N TYR A 308 -8.56 -19.88 -14.29
CA TYR A 308 -9.42 -20.94 -14.80
C TYR A 308 -10.53 -20.44 -15.73
N ILE A 309 -11.16 -19.29 -15.43
CA ILE A 309 -12.18 -18.69 -16.30
C ILE A 309 -11.58 -18.29 -17.65
N VAL A 310 -10.37 -17.73 -17.65
CA VAL A 310 -9.65 -17.38 -18.88
C VAL A 310 -9.26 -18.64 -19.66
N ALA A 311 -8.83 -19.69 -18.97
CA ALA A 311 -8.51 -20.98 -19.58
C ALA A 311 -9.75 -21.59 -20.27
N LEU A 312 -10.92 -21.52 -19.64
CA LEU A 312 -12.19 -21.95 -20.24
C LEU A 312 -12.53 -21.15 -21.49
N LEU A 313 -12.38 -19.82 -21.48
CA LEU A 313 -12.65 -18.98 -22.65
C LEU A 313 -11.70 -19.31 -23.81
N ILE A 314 -10.40 -19.49 -23.54
CA ILE A 314 -9.43 -19.92 -24.55
C ILE A 314 -9.81 -21.30 -25.10
N TYR A 315 -10.20 -22.23 -24.23
CA TYR A 315 -10.63 -23.56 -24.62
C TYR A 315 -11.87 -23.52 -25.55
N VAL A 316 -12.88 -22.70 -25.24
CA VAL A 316 -14.08 -22.55 -26.09
C VAL A 316 -13.70 -22.06 -27.49
N SER A 317 -12.77 -21.11 -27.60
CA SER A 317 -12.25 -20.64 -28.89
C SER A 317 -11.53 -21.73 -29.67
N ILE A 318 -10.71 -22.56 -29.02
CA ILE A 318 -10.03 -23.70 -29.65
C ILE A 318 -11.04 -24.76 -30.08
N PHE A 319 -12.04 -25.05 -29.25
CA PHE A 319 -13.08 -26.02 -29.58
C PHE A 319 -13.86 -25.60 -30.83
N ALA A 320 -14.32 -24.34 -30.89
CA ALA A 320 -15.00 -23.80 -32.07
C ALA A 320 -14.13 -23.86 -33.34
N PHE A 321 -12.83 -23.60 -33.20
CA PHE A 321 -11.88 -23.74 -34.30
C PHE A 321 -11.74 -25.21 -34.74
N SER A 322 -11.55 -26.14 -33.80
CA SER A 322 -11.38 -27.57 -34.08
C SER A 322 -12.62 -28.22 -34.70
N TYR A 323 -13.80 -27.63 -34.49
CA TYR A 323 -15.04 -28.06 -35.13
C TYR A 323 -15.12 -27.62 -36.60
N THR A 324 -14.52 -26.48 -36.92
CA THR A 324 -14.63 -25.85 -38.25
C THR A 324 -13.47 -26.22 -39.18
N TYR A 325 -12.28 -26.47 -38.62
CA TYR A 325 -11.04 -26.67 -39.37
C TYR A 325 -10.34 -27.97 -38.96
N VAL A 326 -9.55 -28.52 -39.89
CA VAL A 326 -8.72 -29.71 -39.63
C VAL A 326 -7.69 -29.37 -38.54
N PHE A 327 -7.81 -30.04 -37.40
CA PHE A 327 -6.94 -29.90 -36.25
C PHE A 327 -6.15 -31.19 -36.02
N PHE A 328 -4.95 -31.09 -35.46
CA PHE A 328 -4.08 -32.25 -35.23
C PHE A 328 -4.71 -33.29 -34.29
N TYR A 329 -5.45 -32.82 -33.28
CA TYR A 329 -6.15 -33.69 -32.34
C TYR A 329 -7.56 -34.01 -32.85
N ASP A 330 -7.99 -35.26 -32.69
CA ASP A 330 -9.37 -35.68 -32.98
C ASP A 330 -10.37 -34.83 -32.15
N ILE A 331 -11.41 -34.35 -32.80
CA ILE A 331 -12.47 -33.57 -32.15
C ILE A 331 -13.11 -34.30 -30.97
N LYS A 332 -13.17 -35.64 -31.01
CA LYS A 332 -13.64 -36.46 -29.87
C LYS A 332 -12.74 -36.30 -28.65
N PHE A 333 -11.42 -36.23 -28.87
CA PHE A 333 -10.44 -36.02 -27.80
C PHE A 333 -10.53 -34.61 -27.25
N VAL A 334 -10.63 -33.59 -28.12
CA VAL A 334 -10.84 -32.20 -27.69
C VAL A 334 -12.11 -32.13 -26.83
N TYR A 335 -13.23 -32.64 -27.33
CA TYR A 335 -14.51 -32.70 -26.61
C TYR A 335 -14.37 -33.36 -25.23
N PHE A 336 -13.71 -34.52 -25.14
CA PHE A 336 -13.47 -35.22 -23.88
C PHE A 336 -12.69 -34.37 -22.86
N VAL A 337 -11.64 -33.66 -23.30
CA VAL A 337 -10.90 -32.71 -22.46
C VAL A 337 -11.82 -31.59 -21.94
N GLY A 338 -12.72 -31.10 -22.79
CA GLY A 338 -13.73 -30.10 -22.39
C GLY A 338 -14.69 -30.61 -21.32
N VAL A 339 -15.20 -31.83 -21.46
CA VAL A 339 -16.08 -32.46 -20.46
C VAL A 339 -15.35 -32.62 -19.13
N ILE A 340 -14.11 -33.12 -19.13
CA ILE A 340 -13.29 -33.24 -17.93
C ILE A 340 -13.06 -31.88 -17.26
N SER A 341 -12.77 -30.85 -18.06
CA SER A 341 -12.59 -29.49 -17.58
C SER A 341 -13.84 -29.00 -16.84
N ILE A 342 -15.02 -29.09 -17.46
CA ILE A 342 -16.29 -28.69 -16.82
C ILE A 342 -16.54 -29.49 -15.52
N LEU A 343 -16.34 -30.81 -15.53
CA LEU A 343 -16.50 -31.63 -14.34
C LEU A 343 -15.52 -31.23 -13.21
N SER A 344 -14.27 -30.90 -13.55
CA SER A 344 -13.28 -30.44 -12.58
C SER A 344 -13.65 -29.10 -11.95
N PHE A 345 -14.29 -28.21 -12.72
CA PHE A 345 -14.83 -26.95 -12.20
C PHE A 345 -16.01 -27.17 -11.28
N ILE A 346 -16.96 -28.03 -11.67
CA ILE A 346 -18.11 -28.36 -10.82
C ILE A 346 -17.62 -28.97 -9.50
N ALA A 347 -16.62 -29.86 -9.55
CA ALA A 347 -16.00 -30.42 -8.36
C ALA A 347 -15.35 -29.34 -7.47
N SER A 348 -14.66 -28.34 -8.05
CA SER A 348 -14.07 -27.25 -7.27
C SER A 348 -15.14 -26.43 -6.55
N LEU A 349 -16.25 -26.10 -7.21
CA LEU A 349 -17.38 -25.39 -6.58
C LEU A 349 -18.00 -26.19 -5.42
N PHE A 350 -18.10 -27.51 -5.55
CA PHE A 350 -18.59 -28.38 -4.49
C PHE A 350 -17.68 -28.37 -3.25
N PHE A 351 -16.36 -28.41 -3.44
CA PHE A 351 -15.40 -28.37 -2.31
C PHE A 351 -15.48 -27.06 -1.52
N VAL A 352 -15.73 -25.93 -2.19
CA VAL A 352 -15.90 -24.63 -1.53
C VAL A 352 -17.29 -24.48 -0.89
N LYS A 353 -18.26 -25.33 -1.28
CA LYS A 353 -19.68 -25.29 -0.87
C LYS A 353 -20.41 -24.01 -1.32
N PHE A 354 -20.15 -23.57 -2.54
CA PHE A 354 -20.80 -22.38 -3.10
C PHE A 354 -22.26 -22.59 -3.45
N ASN A 355 -23.08 -21.60 -3.11
CA ASN A 355 -24.45 -21.47 -3.59
C ASN A 355 -24.48 -20.83 -4.99
N ALA A 356 -25.63 -20.93 -5.68
CA ALA A 356 -25.79 -20.37 -7.03
C ALA A 356 -25.43 -18.87 -7.14
N LYS A 357 -25.70 -18.07 -6.09
CA LYS A 357 -25.32 -16.65 -6.03
C LYS A 357 -23.80 -16.45 -5.98
N GLU A 358 -23.09 -17.28 -5.22
CA GLU A 358 -21.62 -17.20 -5.07
C GLU A 358 -20.92 -17.66 -6.36
N VAL A 359 -21.47 -18.66 -7.05
CA VAL A 359 -21.02 -19.05 -8.39
C VAL A 359 -21.17 -17.88 -9.36
N TYR A 360 -22.32 -17.19 -9.37
CA TYR A 360 -22.53 -16.00 -10.18
C TYR A 360 -21.51 -14.89 -9.86
N TYR A 361 -21.24 -14.65 -8.58
CA TYR A 361 -20.23 -13.67 -8.14
C TYR A 361 -18.81 -14.05 -8.60
N LEU A 362 -18.45 -15.33 -8.57
CA LEU A 362 -17.16 -15.80 -9.08
C LEU A 362 -17.00 -15.51 -10.58
N PHE A 363 -18.04 -15.73 -11.39
CA PHE A 363 -18.03 -15.41 -12.82
C PHE A 363 -17.93 -13.90 -13.12
N LEU A 364 -18.50 -13.05 -12.26
CA LEU A 364 -18.34 -11.59 -12.37
C LEU A 364 -16.94 -11.08 -11.99
N SER A 365 -16.14 -11.88 -11.28
CA SER A 365 -14.85 -11.45 -10.71
C SER A 365 -13.84 -10.87 -11.71
N PRO A 366 -13.63 -11.43 -12.93
CA PRO A 366 -12.66 -10.86 -13.86
C PRO A 366 -13.04 -9.45 -14.32
N PHE A 367 -14.33 -9.20 -14.51
CA PHE A 367 -14.85 -7.92 -14.96
C PHE A 367 -14.78 -6.84 -13.88
N LEU A 368 -15.31 -7.14 -12.68
CA LEU A 368 -15.33 -6.15 -11.59
C LEU A 368 -13.93 -5.81 -11.07
N ASN A 369 -13.02 -6.78 -11.02
CA ASN A 369 -11.63 -6.50 -10.63
C ASN A 369 -10.93 -5.58 -11.65
N GLN A 370 -11.19 -5.78 -12.95
CA GLN A 370 -10.64 -4.91 -13.99
C GLN A 370 -11.21 -3.49 -13.89
N MET A 371 -12.50 -3.34 -13.61
CA MET A 371 -13.12 -2.03 -13.38
C MET A 371 -12.49 -1.30 -12.20
N LYS A 372 -12.37 -1.96 -11.03
CA LYS A 372 -11.79 -1.33 -9.84
C LYS A 372 -10.32 -0.99 -10.01
N LYS A 373 -9.57 -1.79 -10.78
CA LYS A 373 -8.18 -1.47 -11.16
C LYS A 373 -8.10 -0.20 -12.00
N ASN A 374 -9.00 -0.03 -12.96
CA ASN A 374 -9.06 1.18 -13.78
C ASN A 374 -9.44 2.41 -12.95
N GLU A 375 -10.37 2.25 -12.01
CA GLU A 375 -10.77 3.30 -11.06
C GLU A 375 -9.59 3.77 -10.19
N MET A 376 -8.88 2.85 -9.54
CA MET A 376 -7.69 3.19 -8.74
C MET A 376 -6.59 3.86 -9.59
N ALA A 377 -6.34 3.37 -10.81
CA ALA A 377 -5.37 3.97 -11.70
C ALA A 377 -5.76 5.39 -12.12
N TYR A 378 -7.06 5.64 -12.30
CA TYR A 378 -7.58 6.97 -12.57
C TYR A 378 -7.41 7.91 -11.36
N GLN A 379 -7.76 7.45 -10.16
CA GLN A 379 -7.58 8.24 -8.93
C GLN A 379 -6.12 8.59 -8.69
N LYS A 380 -5.19 7.63 -8.82
CA LYS A 380 -3.75 7.90 -8.69
C LYS A 380 -3.25 8.92 -9.71
N LYS A 381 -3.75 8.88 -10.95
CA LYS A 381 -3.43 9.92 -11.95
C LYS A 381 -4.00 11.29 -11.58
N LEU A 382 -5.20 11.32 -10.99
CA LEU A 382 -5.81 12.56 -10.52
C LEU A 382 -5.02 13.15 -9.35
N GLU A 383 -4.58 12.33 -8.40
CA GLU A 383 -3.72 12.73 -7.27
C GLU A 383 -2.36 13.22 -7.74
N LEU A 384 -1.72 12.53 -8.69
CA LEU A 384 -0.46 12.98 -9.29
C LEU A 384 -0.62 14.32 -10.01
N LYS A 385 -1.75 14.54 -10.69
CA LYS A 385 -2.06 15.85 -11.29
C LYS A 385 -2.27 16.94 -10.24
N LYS A 386 -2.95 16.62 -9.13
CA LYS A 386 -3.11 17.55 -7.99
C LYS A 386 -1.77 17.85 -7.29
N ALA A 387 -0.88 16.86 -7.19
CA ALA A 387 0.46 17.03 -6.63
C ALA A 387 1.39 17.82 -7.56
N GLN A 388 1.18 17.76 -8.87
CA GLN A 388 1.91 18.57 -9.86
C GLN A 388 1.48 20.04 -9.87
N ASN A 389 0.24 20.35 -9.45
CA ASN A 389 -0.25 21.71 -9.26
C ASN A 389 -0.49 21.98 -7.77
N PRO A 390 0.57 22.07 -6.93
CA PRO A 390 0.39 22.32 -5.50
C PRO A 390 -0.21 23.71 -5.31
N ILE A 391 -1.41 23.76 -4.73
CA ILE A 391 -1.98 25.00 -4.21
C ILE A 391 -1.28 25.27 -2.88
N GLU A 392 -0.22 26.08 -2.90
CA GLU A 392 0.43 26.51 -1.66
C GLU A 392 -0.38 27.65 -1.06
N LYS A 393 -0.97 27.41 0.11
CA LYS A 393 -1.75 28.41 0.84
C LYS A 393 -1.13 28.68 2.20
N MET A 394 -0.76 29.93 2.44
CA MET A 394 -0.24 30.41 3.72
C MET A 394 -1.20 31.44 4.31
N ILE A 395 -1.55 31.30 5.58
CA ILE A 395 -2.40 32.25 6.31
C ILE A 395 -1.51 33.10 7.21
N VAL A 396 -1.63 34.42 7.09
CA VAL A 396 -0.83 35.39 7.85
C VAL A 396 -1.75 36.34 8.58
N ASN A 397 -1.51 36.54 9.87
CA ASN A 397 -2.17 37.59 10.65
C ASN A 397 -1.53 38.93 10.32
N ALA A 398 -2.35 39.89 9.89
CA ALA A 398 -1.92 41.24 9.56
C ALA A 398 -2.73 42.29 10.33
N VAL A 399 -2.23 43.52 10.37
CA VAL A 399 -2.91 44.65 11.01
C VAL A 399 -3.18 45.73 9.97
N VAL A 400 -4.39 46.25 9.97
CA VAL A 400 -4.80 47.40 9.15
C VAL A 400 -5.14 48.57 10.05
N SER A 401 -4.77 49.79 9.65
CA SER A 401 -5.09 51.01 10.40
C SER A 401 -5.64 52.12 9.52
N ASP A 402 -6.65 52.82 10.01
CA ASP A 402 -7.22 54.03 9.42
C ASP A 402 -6.53 55.32 9.95
N GLY A 403 -5.49 55.17 10.77
CA GLY A 403 -4.78 56.27 11.44
C GLY A 403 -5.27 56.61 12.85
N ARG A 404 -6.41 56.05 13.29
CA ARG A 404 -6.94 56.22 14.67
C ARG A 404 -7.12 54.89 15.39
N VAL A 405 -7.51 53.85 14.66
CA VAL A 405 -7.78 52.50 15.18
C VAL A 405 -6.92 51.48 14.43
N GLU A 406 -6.50 50.44 15.14
CA GLU A 406 -5.83 49.27 14.56
C GLU A 406 -6.77 48.08 14.60
N LEU A 407 -6.90 47.40 13.47
CA LEU A 407 -7.79 46.26 13.28
C LEU A 407 -6.98 45.04 12.86
N ASN A 408 -7.15 43.93 13.58
CA ASN A 408 -6.55 42.64 13.22
C ASN A 408 -7.32 42.00 12.07
N CYS A 409 -6.59 41.47 11.09
CA CYS A 409 -7.13 40.85 9.88
C CYS A 409 -6.27 39.67 9.43
N GLU A 410 -6.79 38.90 8.48
CA GLU A 410 -6.09 37.74 7.92
C GLU A 410 -5.78 37.96 6.44
N LEU A 411 -4.55 37.66 6.03
CA LEU A 411 -4.13 37.58 4.64
C LEU A 411 -3.89 36.11 4.29
N ASN A 412 -4.64 35.59 3.32
CA ASN A 412 -4.33 34.29 2.73
C ASN A 412 -3.49 34.52 1.48
N LEU A 413 -2.22 34.12 1.54
CA LEU A 413 -1.31 34.10 0.40
C LEU A 413 -1.53 32.76 -0.31
N VAL A 414 -1.96 32.81 -1.57
CA VAL A 414 -2.31 31.63 -2.36
C VAL A 414 -1.43 31.61 -3.60
N GLN A 415 -0.76 30.49 -3.84
CA GLN A 415 0.00 30.25 -5.06
C GLN A 415 -0.62 29.08 -5.83
N GLU A 416 -1.10 29.36 -7.04
CA GLU A 416 -1.81 28.43 -7.92
C GLU A 416 -1.21 28.53 -9.33
N ASP A 417 -0.81 27.41 -9.93
CA ASP A 417 -0.31 27.32 -11.30
C ASP A 417 0.82 28.32 -11.66
N GLY A 418 1.72 28.60 -10.69
CA GLY A 418 2.84 29.54 -10.87
C GLY A 418 2.45 31.02 -10.73
N MET A 419 1.19 31.32 -10.40
CA MET A 419 0.68 32.65 -10.12
C MET A 419 0.38 32.80 -8.63
N SER A 420 0.57 34.01 -8.10
CA SER A 420 0.35 34.42 -6.72
C SER A 420 -0.90 35.31 -6.61
N LYS A 421 -1.70 35.08 -5.57
CA LYS A 421 -2.87 35.87 -5.18
C LYS A 421 -2.90 36.11 -3.68
N VAL A 422 -3.54 37.19 -3.26
CA VAL A 422 -3.76 37.52 -1.85
C VAL A 422 -5.25 37.69 -1.58
N ILE A 423 -5.75 36.99 -0.58
CA ILE A 423 -7.14 37.12 -0.11
C ILE A 423 -7.14 37.75 1.27
N PHE A 424 -7.55 39.01 1.35
CA PHE A 424 -7.78 39.73 2.59
C PHE A 424 -9.12 39.32 3.20
N LYS A 425 -9.11 38.96 4.48
CA LYS A 425 -10.30 38.65 5.27
C LYS A 425 -10.37 39.51 6.52
N PHE A 426 -11.52 40.12 6.72
CA PHE A 426 -11.86 40.80 7.96
C PHE A 426 -13.30 40.46 8.34
N LYS A 427 -13.48 39.74 9.44
CA LYS A 427 -14.77 39.15 9.86
C LYS A 427 -15.36 38.31 8.71
N GLN A 428 -16.58 38.63 8.25
CA GLN A 428 -17.25 37.91 7.15
C GLN A 428 -16.97 38.48 5.76
N LYS A 429 -16.22 39.58 5.64
CA LYS A 429 -15.90 40.20 4.34
C LYS A 429 -14.57 39.67 3.81
N LYS A 430 -14.56 39.30 2.52
CA LYS A 430 -13.37 38.86 1.79
C LYS A 430 -13.12 39.78 0.59
N TYR A 431 -11.85 40.11 0.35
CA TYR A 431 -11.39 40.85 -0.82
C TYR A 431 -10.22 40.10 -1.44
N GLU A 432 -10.27 39.90 -2.75
CA GLU A 432 -9.29 39.11 -3.51
C GLU A 432 -8.55 40.00 -4.51
N THR A 433 -7.26 39.74 -4.69
CA THR A 433 -6.43 40.36 -5.73
C THR A 433 -6.57 39.61 -7.04
N ASP A 434 -6.18 40.26 -8.14
CA ASP A 434 -5.98 39.55 -9.40
C ASP A 434 -4.79 38.57 -9.29
N SER A 435 -4.62 37.71 -10.28
CA SER A 435 -3.48 36.78 -10.36
C SER A 435 -2.22 37.52 -10.81
N PHE A 436 -1.16 37.47 -10.01
CA PHE A 436 0.14 38.07 -10.36
C PHE A 436 1.24 37.02 -10.45
N LEU A 437 2.30 37.29 -11.21
CA LEU A 437 3.43 36.36 -11.29
C LEU A 437 4.22 36.28 -9.97
N ARG A 438 4.22 37.35 -9.17
CA ARG A 438 5.00 37.50 -7.95
C ARG A 438 4.09 37.84 -6.77
N MET A 439 4.34 37.23 -5.61
CA MET A 439 3.61 37.54 -4.37
C MET A 439 3.75 39.01 -3.96
N TYR A 440 4.91 39.62 -4.24
CA TYR A 440 5.16 41.06 -4.02
C TYR A 440 4.12 41.95 -4.70
N ASP A 441 3.80 41.68 -5.97
CA ASP A 441 2.86 42.47 -6.77
C ASP A 441 1.42 42.28 -6.27
N ALA A 442 1.07 41.06 -5.87
CA ALA A 442 -0.24 40.76 -5.29
C ALA A 442 -0.44 41.50 -3.95
N ILE A 443 0.59 41.58 -3.10
CA ILE A 443 0.53 42.36 -1.85
C ILE A 443 0.45 43.87 -2.13
N GLU A 444 1.08 44.36 -3.20
CA GLU A 444 0.96 45.76 -3.61
C GLU A 444 -0.45 46.09 -4.10
N ASP A 445 -1.08 45.19 -4.87
CA ASP A 445 -2.47 45.34 -5.34
C ASP A 445 -3.47 45.41 -4.18
N ILE A 446 -3.39 44.46 -3.22
CA ILE A 446 -4.28 44.50 -2.05
C ILE A 446 -4.04 45.76 -1.21
N THR A 447 -2.79 46.23 -1.11
CA THR A 447 -2.44 47.46 -0.41
C THR A 447 -3.06 48.67 -1.12
N LYS A 448 -3.06 48.74 -2.45
CA LYS A 448 -3.73 49.80 -3.22
C LYS A 448 -5.24 49.79 -2.99
N LYS A 449 -5.87 48.61 -3.08
CA LYS A 449 -7.31 48.41 -2.84
C LYS A 449 -7.71 48.81 -1.41
N LEU A 450 -6.89 48.52 -0.39
CA LEU A 450 -7.16 48.95 0.99
C LEU A 450 -6.98 50.46 1.16
N ASN A 451 -5.93 51.06 0.56
CA ASN A 451 -5.71 52.51 0.63
C ASN A 451 -6.85 53.30 -0.02
N THR A 452 -7.46 52.81 -1.11
CA THR A 452 -8.64 53.47 -1.71
C THR A 452 -9.85 53.51 -0.78
N HIS A 453 -9.89 52.63 0.22
CA HIS A 453 -10.92 52.61 1.26
C HIS A 453 -10.48 53.30 2.57
N GLY A 454 -9.36 54.04 2.56
CA GLY A 454 -8.86 54.77 3.73
C GLY A 454 -8.06 53.92 4.72
N PHE A 455 -7.71 52.68 4.35
CA PHE A 455 -7.04 51.72 5.24
C PHE A 455 -5.58 51.50 4.83
N SER A 456 -4.67 51.54 5.81
CA SER A 456 -3.25 51.26 5.62
C SER A 456 -2.86 49.90 6.19
N LEU A 457 -2.25 49.05 5.36
CA LEU A 457 -1.82 47.70 5.75
C LEU A 457 -0.42 47.75 6.39
N LYS A 458 -0.31 47.37 7.67
CA LYS A 458 0.93 47.42 8.47
C LYS A 458 1.75 46.14 8.34
N ILE A 459 2.44 46.00 7.22
CA ILE A 459 3.36 44.87 6.94
C ILE A 459 4.73 45.38 6.51
N CYS A 460 5.77 44.56 6.62
CA CYS A 460 7.15 44.92 6.26
C CYS A 460 7.26 45.56 4.86
N GLN A 461 6.59 45.04 3.83
CA GLN A 461 6.62 45.61 2.47
C GLN A 461 6.19 47.09 2.41
N ASN A 462 5.31 47.53 3.31
CA ASN A 462 4.79 48.90 3.36
C ASN A 462 5.53 49.80 4.36
N CYS A 463 6.65 49.32 4.92
CA CYS A 463 7.44 50.03 5.92
C CYS A 463 8.61 50.77 5.27
N LYS A 464 8.90 51.99 5.75
CA LYS A 464 10.02 52.81 5.27
C LYS A 464 11.40 52.15 5.46
N PHE A 465 11.54 51.27 6.45
CA PHE A 465 12.81 50.63 6.80
C PHE A 465 13.02 49.27 6.15
N PHE A 466 12.11 48.81 5.29
CA PHE A 466 12.24 47.50 4.63
C PHE A 466 12.83 47.65 3.24
N THR A 467 13.82 46.82 2.93
CA THR A 467 14.45 46.78 1.61
C THR A 467 14.36 45.34 1.07
N PRO A 468 13.72 45.11 -0.08
CA PRO A 468 13.55 43.76 -0.62
C PRO A 468 14.90 43.17 -1.06
N HIS A 469 15.10 41.87 -0.85
CA HIS A 469 16.29 41.14 -1.31
C HIS A 469 15.93 40.21 -2.47
N ILE A 470 16.75 40.19 -3.50
CA ILE A 470 16.59 39.28 -4.65
C ILE A 470 17.19 37.93 -4.26
N ASP A 471 16.39 37.03 -3.74
CA ASP A 471 16.82 35.71 -3.23
C ASP A 471 16.82 34.58 -4.28
N GLY A 472 16.70 34.93 -5.57
CA GLY A 472 16.65 33.96 -6.67
C GLY A 472 15.31 33.20 -6.77
N SER A 473 14.37 33.40 -5.84
CA SER A 473 13.00 32.92 -5.96
C SER A 473 12.17 33.86 -6.85
N THR A 474 11.22 33.32 -7.61
CA THR A 474 10.29 34.13 -8.41
C THR A 474 9.43 35.07 -7.58
N ASN A 475 9.26 34.81 -6.27
CA ASN A 475 8.33 35.50 -5.39
C ASN A 475 8.95 36.62 -4.53
N MET A 476 10.28 36.79 -4.50
CA MET A 476 11.00 37.82 -3.73
C MET A 476 10.51 37.97 -2.28
N ILE A 477 10.41 36.86 -1.56
CA ILE A 477 9.67 36.76 -0.28
C ILE A 477 10.43 37.40 0.90
N LYS A 478 11.74 37.58 0.79
CA LYS A 478 12.63 38.03 1.87
C LYS A 478 13.22 39.42 1.60
N GLY A 479 13.50 40.15 2.67
CA GLY A 479 14.21 41.44 2.64
C GLY A 479 14.89 41.75 3.95
N PHE A 480 15.51 42.93 4.03
CA PHE A 480 16.26 43.40 5.18
C PHE A 480 15.56 44.59 5.84
N CYS A 481 15.65 44.67 7.17
CA CYS A 481 15.20 45.83 7.93
C CYS A 481 16.41 46.72 8.24
N THR A 482 16.45 47.93 7.70
CA THR A 482 17.57 48.89 7.85
C THR A 482 17.41 49.83 9.05
N ARG A 483 16.55 49.46 10.02
CA ARG A 483 16.34 50.29 11.20
C ARG A 483 17.62 50.30 12.07
N PRO A 484 18.09 51.45 12.55
CA PRO A 484 19.17 51.50 13.54
C PRO A 484 18.73 50.81 14.83
N VAL A 485 19.51 49.81 15.25
CA VAL A 485 19.26 48.97 16.43
C VAL A 485 19.36 49.83 17.69
N MET A 486 18.30 49.86 18.51
CA MET A 486 18.37 50.38 19.87
C MET A 486 18.85 49.24 20.79
N GLU A 487 19.64 49.56 21.82
CA GLU A 487 20.58 48.65 22.50
C GLU A 487 20.02 47.34 23.09
N ASP A 488 18.70 47.17 23.19
CA ASP A 488 18.06 45.99 23.81
C ASP A 488 17.64 44.85 22.86
N ASP A 489 17.69 45.01 21.53
CA ASP A 489 17.24 43.97 20.59
C ASP A 489 18.41 43.18 19.95
N ARG A 490 19.37 42.71 20.76
CA ARG A 490 20.54 41.93 20.29
C ARG A 490 20.20 40.45 20.04
N LEU A 491 19.31 40.16 19.10
CA LEU A 491 19.15 38.77 18.62
C LEU A 491 18.27 38.64 17.37
N PHE A 492 18.62 39.22 16.21
CA PHE A 492 17.92 38.80 14.98
C PHE A 492 18.79 38.73 13.73
N ASP A 493 18.73 37.55 13.12
CA ASP A 493 18.97 37.22 11.72
C ASP A 493 18.32 38.28 10.80
N ASP A 494 19.12 38.89 9.92
CA ASP A 494 18.79 40.12 9.17
C ASP A 494 17.63 39.95 8.16
N LYS A 495 17.11 38.73 7.96
CA LYS A 495 16.09 38.40 6.94
C LYS A 495 14.67 38.48 7.52
N LYS A 496 13.86 39.42 7.02
CA LYS A 496 12.43 39.57 7.31
C LYS A 496 11.57 39.18 6.10
N LEU A 497 10.37 38.63 6.35
CA LEU A 497 9.40 38.28 5.31
C LEU A 497 8.52 39.50 4.97
N LEU A 498 8.06 39.61 3.73
CA LEU A 498 7.24 40.74 3.22
C LEU A 498 6.02 41.08 4.11
N TRP A 499 5.36 40.05 4.63
CA TRP A 499 4.08 40.12 5.34
C TRP A 499 4.21 40.14 6.86
N GLN A 500 5.42 40.23 7.42
CA GLN A 500 5.60 40.35 8.87
C GLN A 500 5.09 41.69 9.41
N CYS A 501 4.43 41.66 10.57
CA CYS A 501 4.02 42.84 11.31
C CYS A 501 5.05 43.20 12.39
N CYS A 502 5.27 44.50 12.61
CA CYS A 502 6.25 45.02 13.57
C CYS A 502 5.61 46.16 14.39
N LYS A 503 5.90 46.21 15.69
CA LYS A 503 5.42 47.29 16.59
C LYS A 503 5.95 48.67 16.21
N ASN A 504 7.11 48.73 15.55
CA ASN A 504 7.81 49.95 15.14
C ASN A 504 7.59 50.26 13.65
N PHE A 505 6.44 49.90 13.10
CA PHE A 505 6.09 50.17 11.70
C PHE A 505 5.97 51.68 11.44
N THR A 506 6.62 52.15 10.38
CA THR A 506 6.46 53.52 9.87
C THR A 506 6.09 53.45 8.41
N LYS A 507 4.96 54.08 8.04
CA LYS A 507 4.44 54.08 6.68
C LYS A 507 5.45 54.74 5.74
N THR A 508 5.68 54.14 4.59
CA THR A 508 6.52 54.73 3.54
C THR A 508 5.82 55.94 2.93
N ASP A 509 6.43 57.12 3.03
CA ASP A 509 6.02 58.30 2.28
C ASP A 509 6.48 58.14 0.82
N LYS A 510 5.59 58.43 -0.13
CA LYS A 510 5.66 57.99 -1.54
C LYS A 510 6.80 58.55 -2.41
N ASP A 511 7.82 59.22 -1.86
CA ASP A 511 8.77 60.00 -2.68
C ASP A 511 10.16 59.39 -2.89
N ASN A 512 10.43 58.15 -2.49
CA ASN A 512 11.71 57.50 -2.81
C ASN A 512 11.51 56.09 -3.41
N LEU A 513 10.93 56.04 -4.60
CA LEU A 513 11.14 54.90 -5.50
C LEU A 513 12.50 55.07 -6.16
N VAL A 514 13.54 54.43 -5.61
CA VAL A 514 14.71 54.09 -6.41
C VAL A 514 14.25 53.04 -7.41
N GLU A 515 14.08 53.45 -8.66
CA GLU A 515 13.93 52.57 -9.81
C GLU A 515 14.99 51.45 -9.78
N ILE A 516 14.56 50.24 -9.44
CA ILE A 516 15.39 49.02 -9.46
C ILE A 516 15.94 48.74 -10.89
N SER A 517 15.41 49.39 -11.92
CA SER A 517 15.94 49.36 -13.29
C SER A 517 17.32 50.04 -13.43
N LYS A 518 17.78 50.86 -12.47
CA LYS A 518 19.12 51.49 -12.51
C LYS A 518 20.24 50.68 -11.86
N LEU A 519 19.93 49.56 -11.18
CA LEU A 519 20.93 48.65 -10.60
C LEU A 519 21.48 47.62 -11.61
N LYS A 520 21.00 47.62 -12.86
CA LYS A 520 21.52 46.74 -13.92
C LYS A 520 22.76 47.27 -14.67
N ASN A 521 23.19 48.51 -14.45
CA ASN A 521 24.32 49.11 -15.17
C ASN A 521 25.50 49.51 -14.25
N LYS A 522 25.95 48.58 -13.40
CA LYS A 522 27.31 48.61 -12.84
C LYS A 522 27.84 47.18 -12.73
N GLN A 523 28.24 46.64 -13.87
CA GLN A 523 29.40 45.76 -13.98
C GLN A 523 30.49 46.64 -14.61
N ASP A 524 31.57 46.88 -13.87
CA ASP A 524 32.79 47.64 -14.21
C ASP A 524 32.64 48.98 -14.95
#